data_AF-A0A938JL80-F1
#
_entry.id   AF-A0A938JL80-F1
#
_cell.length_a   1.000
_cell.length_b   1.000
_cell.length_c   1.000
_cell.angle_alpha   90.00
_cell.angle_beta   90.00
_cell.angle_gamma   90.00
#
_symmetry.space_group_name_H-M   'P 1'
#
loop_
_entity.id
_entity.type
_entity.pdbx_description
1 polymer ?
#
loop_
_entity_poly.entity_id
_entity_poly.type
_entity_poly.pdbx_seq_one_letter_code
_entity_poly.pdbx_strand_id
1 'polypeptide(L)' 'MTELENGLRVISERIPHFRSISLGFWIPTGSRNETHLNNGITHLIEHLLFKGTNKRTYRDIAI' A
#
# COMPACT_ATOMS: atom_id res chain seq x y z
N MET A 1 2.17 15.62 11.52
CA MET A 1 1.31 15.02 10.49
C MET A 1 1.06 16.08 9.44
N THR A 2 1.27 15.75 8.17
CA THR A 2 1.12 16.67 7.04
C THR A 2 -0.01 16.18 6.15
N GLU A 3 -0.89 17.07 5.71
CA GLU A 3 -1.93 16.77 4.73
C GLU A 3 -1.57 17.43 3.39
N LEU A 4 -1.61 16.65 2.31
CA LEU A 4 -1.37 17.13 0.96
C LEU A 4 -2.66 17.73 0.37
N GLU A 5 -2.55 18.51 -0.70
CA GLU A 5 -3.70 19.15 -1.38
C GLU A 5 -4.77 18.15 -1.85
N ASN A 6 -4.37 16.89 -2.11
CA ASN A 6 -5.28 15.81 -2.50
C ASN A 6 -5.90 15.05 -1.31
N GLY A 7 -5.69 15.52 -0.08
CA GLY A 7 -6.18 14.89 1.16
C GLY A 7 -5.34 13.70 1.66
N LEU A 8 -4.21 13.37 1.01
CA LEU A 8 -3.33 12.32 1.51
C LEU A 8 -2.63 12.76 2.79
N ARG A 9 -2.66 11.90 3.81
CA ARG A 9 -2.09 12.15 5.13
C ARG A 9 -0.75 11.47 5.26
N VAL A 10 0.30 12.24 5.52
CA VAL A 10 1.67 11.77 5.74
C VAL A 10 2.01 11.85 7.23
N ILE A 11 2.32 10.71 7.81
CA ILE A 11 2.79 10.57 9.18
C ILE A 11 4.24 10.10 9.11
N SER A 12 5.13 10.80 9.82
CA SER A 12 6.56 10.45 9.86
C SER A 12 7.12 10.70 11.26
N GLU A 13 8.12 9.89 11.62
CA GLU A 13 8.90 10.02 12.82
C GLU A 13 10.38 9.98 12.44
N ARG A 14 11.16 10.97 12.89
CA ARG A 14 12.60 11.03 12.60
C ARG A 14 13.38 10.45 13.76
N ILE A 15 14.13 9.38 13.50
CA ILE A 15 15.00 8.74 14.49
C ILE A 15 16.47 8.91 14.05
N PRO A 16 17.22 9.89 14.59
CA PRO A 16 18.50 10.33 14.01
C PRO A 16 19.60 9.27 13.89
N HIS A 17 19.52 8.20 14.69
CA HIS A 17 20.57 7.20 14.84
C HIS A 17 20.34 5.96 13.96
N PHE A 18 19.19 5.87 13.27
CA PHE A 18 18.88 4.79 12.34
C PHE A 18 19.30 5.17 10.92
N ARG A 19 19.95 4.24 10.22
CA ARG A 19 20.39 4.38 8.81
C ARG A 19 19.48 3.66 7.82
N SER A 20 18.30 3.25 8.26
CA SER A 20 17.25 2.64 7.45
C SER A 20 15.93 3.37 7.67
N ILE A 21 14.99 3.19 6.75
CA ILE A 21 13.62 3.68 6.87
C ILE A 21 12.65 2.52 6.73
N SER A 22 11.49 2.66 7.35
CA SER A 22 10.32 1.86 7.03
C SER A 22 9.24 2.78 6.46
N LEU A 23 8.59 2.34 5.40
CA LEU A 23 7.51 3.06 4.74
C LEU A 23 6.35 2.09 4.53
N GLY A 24 5.14 2.56 4.83
CA GLY A 24 3.91 1.81 4.60
C GLY A 24 2.85 2.70 3.96
N PHE A 25 1.90 2.06 3.30
CA PHE A 25 0.69 2.68 2.79
C PHE A 25 -0.51 2.10 3.54
N TRP A 26 -1.35 2.96 4.10
CA TRP A 26 -2.57 2.56 4.78
C TRP A 26 -3.78 3.03 3.99
N ILE A 27 -4.53 2.07 3.45
CA ILE A 27 -5.77 2.33 2.72
C ILE A 27 -6.91 1.91 3.64
N PRO A 28 -7.88 2.80 3.96
CA PRO A 28 -9.00 2.48 4.85
C PRO A 28 -10.06 1.65 4.12
N THR A 29 -9.67 0.48 3.61
CA THR A 29 -10.53 -0.50 2.93
C THR A 29 -10.16 -1.91 3.37
N GLY A 30 -11.07 -2.86 3.19
CA GLY A 30 -10.90 -4.26 3.60
C GLY A 30 -12.14 -5.07 3.28
N SER A 31 -12.16 -6.34 3.69
CA SER A 31 -13.32 -7.23 3.47
C SER A 31 -14.64 -6.69 4.03
N ARG A 32 -14.60 -5.80 5.03
CA ARG A 32 -15.79 -5.10 5.55
C ARG A 32 -16.45 -4.21 4.49
N ASN A 33 -15.69 -3.68 3.55
CA ASN A 33 -16.16 -2.78 2.50
C ASN A 33 -16.63 -3.54 1.25
N GLU A 34 -16.58 -4.88 1.27
CA GLU A 34 -17.00 -5.73 0.16
C GLU A 34 -18.49 -6.04 0.23
N THR A 35 -19.04 -6.37 -0.93
CA THR A 35 -20.39 -6.89 -1.12
C THR A 35 -20.33 -8.40 -1.32
N HIS A 36 -21.48 -9.06 -1.31
CA HIS A 36 -21.55 -10.49 -1.63
C HIS A 36 -21.03 -10.84 -3.03
N LEU A 37 -21.10 -9.91 -3.99
CA LEU A 37 -20.68 -10.15 -5.37
C LEU A 37 -19.16 -10.06 -5.57
N ASN A 38 -18.45 -9.35 -4.69
CA ASN A 38 -17.00 -9.12 -4.81
C ASN A 38 -16.24 -9.52 -3.53
N ASN A 39 -16.81 -10.42 -2.74
CA ASN A 39 -16.19 -10.94 -1.54
C ASN A 39 -14.81 -11.56 -1.86
N GLY A 40 -13.79 -11.17 -1.11
CA GLY A 40 -12.40 -11.57 -1.28
C GLY A 40 -11.59 -10.69 -2.23
N ILE A 41 -12.19 -9.67 -2.87
CA ILE A 41 -11.48 -8.84 -3.86
C ILE A 41 -10.33 -8.04 -3.24
N THR A 42 -10.45 -7.56 -2.00
CA THR A 42 -9.39 -6.77 -1.35
C THR A 42 -8.16 -7.62 -1.11
N HIS A 43 -8.35 -8.85 -0.61
CA HIS A 43 -7.27 -9.81 -0.43
C HIS A 43 -6.69 -10.24 -1.79
N LEU A 44 -7.52 -10.47 -2.81
CA LEU A 44 -7.03 -10.76 -4.16
C LEU A 44 -6.15 -9.62 -4.70
N ILE A 45 -6.60 -8.36 -4.58
CA ILE A 45 -5.83 -7.18 -5.00
C ILE A 45 -4.49 -7.12 -4.26
N GLU A 46 -4.46 -7.39 -2.96
CA GLU A 46 -3.22 -7.45 -2.16
C GLU A 46 -2.18 -8.39 -2.80
N HIS A 47 -2.57 -9.59 -3.20
CA HIS A 47 -1.66 -10.53 -3.90
C HIS A 47 -1.22 -10.02 -5.27
N LEU A 48 -2.10 -9.34 -5.99
CA LEU A 48 -1.83 -8.84 -7.33
C LEU A 48 -0.91 -7.61 -7.34
N LEU A 49 -0.86 -6.82 -6.27
CA LEU A 49 0.04 -5.65 -6.17
C LEU A 49 1.51 -5.99 -6.40
N PHE A 50 1.92 -7.24 -6.11
CA PHE A 50 3.29 -7.70 -6.29
C PHE A 50 3.54 -8.40 -7.62
N LYS A 51 2.52 -8.59 -8.47
CA LYS A 51 2.65 -9.33 -9.75
C LYS A 51 3.13 -8.48 -10.93
N GLY A 52 3.45 -7.22 -10.70
CA GLY A 52 3.98 -6.32 -11.72
C GLY A 52 3.18 -5.02 -11.81
N THR A 53 3.76 -4.07 -12.52
CA THR A 53 3.16 -2.79 -12.91
C THR A 53 3.37 -2.58 -14.40
N ASN A 54 2.73 -1.56 -14.98
CA ASN A 54 2.96 -1.18 -16.38
C ASN A 54 4.43 -0.85 -16.70
N LYS A 55 5.28 -0.61 -15.69
CA LYS A 55 6.69 -0.20 -15.84
C LYS A 55 7.70 -1.24 -15.36
N ARG A 56 7.27 -2.23 -14.58
CA ARG A 56 8.15 -3.20 -13.90
C ARG A 56 7.47 -4.55 -13.84
N THR A 57 8.17 -5.60 -14.23
CA THR A 57 7.66 -6.97 -14.21
C THR A 57 7.62 -7.52 -12.77
N TYR A 58 6.95 -8.65 -12.58
CA TYR A 58 7.02 -9.41 -11.33
C TYR A 58 8.46 -9.68 -10.88
N ARG A 59 9.36 -10.01 -11.82
CA ARG A 59 10.76 -10.29 -11.52
C ARG A 59 11.54 -9.07 -11.02
N ASP A 60 11.11 -7.88 -11.37
CA ASP A 60 11.77 -6.64 -10.94
C ASP A 60 11.33 -6.20 -9.53
N ILE A 61 10.22 -6.76 -9.03
CA ILE A 61 9.56 -6.31 -7.79
C ILE A 61 9.65 -7.37 -6.69
N ALA A 62 9.44 -8.64 -7.03
CA ALA A 62 9.19 -9.72 -6.07
C ALA A 62 10.23 -10.86 -6.12
N ILE A 63 11.22 -10.77 -7.01
CA ILE A 63 12.38 -11.67 -7.09
C ILE A 63 13.64 -10.81 -6.86
#